data_AF-A0A2P5I3D1-F1
#
_entry.id   AF-A0A2P5I3D1-F1
#
_cell.length_a   1.000
_cell.length_b   1.000
_cell.length_c   1.000
_cell.angle_alpha   90.00
_cell.angle_beta   90.00
_cell.angle_gamma   90.00
#
_symmetry.space_group_name_H-M   'P 1'
#
loop_
_entity.id
_entity.type
_entity.pdbx_description
1 polymer ?
#
loop_
_entity_poly.entity_id
_entity_poly.type
_entity_poly.pdbx_seq_one_letter_code
_entity_poly.pdbx_strand_id
1 'polypeptide(L)'
;MSIGANLHSALPVLRPRDVASIRVIWVDSICIYQADVRERNHQVHMMKHINSKAASVVVWLWLDNAASQAAMDLTLRCHKKLVVRHLCTMIRKDYGLLF
;
A
#
# COMPACT_ATOMS: atom_id res chain seq x y z
N MET A 1 -16.62 -6.49 -5.21
CA MET A 1 -15.32 -5.81 -5.04
C MET A 1 -14.48 -6.65 -4.09
N SER A 2 -13.44 -7.32 -4.58
CA SER A 2 -12.46 -8.00 -3.74
C SER A 2 -11.18 -7.15 -3.69
N ILE A 3 -10.62 -6.97 -2.49
CA ILE A 3 -9.31 -6.33 -2.34
C ILE A 3 -8.22 -7.41 -2.33
N GLY A 4 -7.05 -7.09 -2.88
CA GLY A 4 -5.91 -8.01 -2.86
C GLY A 4 -5.37 -8.24 -1.44
N ALA A 5 -4.73 -9.40 -1.22
CA ALA A 5 -4.17 -9.79 0.08
C ALA A 5 -3.20 -8.76 0.67
N ASN A 6 -2.44 -8.06 -0.19
CA ASN A 6 -1.55 -6.97 0.22
C ASN A 6 -2.34 -5.86 0.93
N LEU A 7 -3.34 -5.26 0.26
CA LEU A 7 -4.14 -4.20 0.84
C LEU A 7 -4.94 -4.67 2.07
N HIS A 8 -5.51 -5.88 2.00
CA HIS A 8 -6.23 -6.46 3.12
C HIS A 8 -5.37 -6.52 4.40
N SER A 9 -4.09 -6.89 4.27
CA SER A 9 -3.15 -6.91 5.40
C SER A 9 -2.75 -5.52 5.91
N ALA A 10 -2.79 -4.50 5.05
CA ALA A 10 -2.38 -3.14 5.38
C ALA A 10 -3.46 -2.36 6.12
N LEU A 11 -4.74 -2.52 5.74
CA LEU A 11 -5.86 -1.72 6.27
C LEU A 11 -5.98 -1.75 7.81
N PRO A 12 -5.85 -2.89 8.52
CA PRO A 12 -5.90 -2.91 9.97
C PRO A 12 -4.80 -2.06 10.63
N VAL A 13 -3.62 -1.97 10.02
CA VAL A 13 -2.47 -1.22 10.53
C VAL A 13 -2.57 0.27 10.20
N LEU A 14 -3.27 0.62 9.11
CA LEU A 14 -3.53 2.01 8.72
C LEU A 14 -4.68 2.65 9.52
N ARG A 15 -5.51 1.83 10.17
CA ARG A 15 -6.63 2.30 10.98
C ARG A 15 -6.13 3.21 12.13
N PRO A 16 -6.73 4.40 12.32
CA PRO A 16 -6.44 5.25 13.48
C PRO A 16 -6.69 4.50 14.80
N ARG A 17 -5.82 4.72 15.79
CA ARG A 17 -6.01 4.16 17.13
C ARG A 17 -7.20 4.80 17.85
N ASP A 18 -7.40 6.08 17.62
CA ASP A 18 -8.56 6.82 18.10
C ASP A 18 -9.72 6.66 17.11
N VAL A 19 -10.82 6.10 17.59
CA VAL A 19 -12.03 5.83 16.79
C VAL A 19 -12.75 7.13 16.42
N ALA A 20 -12.54 8.22 17.16
CA ALA A 20 -13.09 9.54 16.83
C ALA A 20 -12.30 10.25 15.70
N SER A 21 -11.09 9.74 15.36
CA SER A 21 -10.24 10.33 14.33
C SER A 21 -10.54 9.77 12.93
N ILE A 22 -10.82 10.66 11.97
CA ILE A 22 -10.98 10.29 10.57
C ILE A 22 -9.62 10.38 9.87
N ARG A 23 -9.18 9.28 9.26
CA ARG A 23 -8.02 9.26 8.36
C ARG A 23 -8.47 9.06 6.92
N VAL A 24 -8.24 10.08 6.10
CA VAL A 24 -8.41 9.99 4.65
C VAL A 24 -7.17 9.33 4.06
N ILE A 25 -7.35 8.23 3.34
CA ILE A 25 -6.29 7.54 2.60
C ILE A 25 -6.69 7.42 1.14
N TRP A 26 -5.71 7.57 0.25
CA TRP A 26 -5.86 7.26 -1.17
C TRP A 26 -5.19 5.91 -1.43
N VAL A 27 -5.92 5.00 -2.08
CA VAL A 27 -5.46 3.65 -2.40
C VAL A 27 -5.76 3.40 -3.87
N ASP A 28 -4.72 3.25 -4.69
CA ASP A 28 -4.83 3.13 -6.15
C ASP A 28 -5.75 1.96 -6.56
N SER A 29 -5.66 0.81 -5.88
CA SER A 29 -6.48 -0.36 -6.19
C SER A 29 -7.98 -0.19 -5.88
N ILE A 30 -8.36 0.86 -5.16
CA ILE A 30 -9.77 1.19 -4.82
C ILE A 30 -10.22 2.45 -5.56
N CYS A 31 -9.39 3.50 -5.57
CA CYS A 31 -9.75 4.81 -6.10
C CYS A 31 -9.65 4.91 -7.62
N ILE A 32 -8.94 3.98 -8.28
CA ILE A 32 -8.80 3.92 -9.74
C ILE A 32 -9.72 2.83 -10.26
N TYR A 33 -10.46 3.12 -11.33
CA TYR A 33 -11.28 2.12 -11.99
C TYR A 33 -10.40 1.21 -12.86
N GLN A 34 -9.89 0.14 -12.25
CA GLN A 34 -8.87 -0.74 -12.83
C GLN A 34 -9.26 -1.38 -14.18
N ALA A 35 -10.55 -1.50 -14.48
CA ALA A 35 -11.04 -2.07 -15.74
C ALA A 35 -11.02 -1.06 -16.92
N ASP A 36 -10.90 0.24 -16.65
CA ASP A 36 -10.71 1.26 -17.68
C ASP A 36 -9.24 1.65 -17.79
N VAL A 37 -8.60 1.16 -18.85
CA VAL A 37 -7.19 1.43 -19.13
C VAL A 37 -6.92 2.91 -19.37
N ARG A 38 -7.88 3.66 -19.95
CA ARG A 38 -7.71 5.10 -20.20
C ARG A 38 -7.71 5.88 -18.89
N GLU A 39 -8.67 5.59 -18.02
CA GLU A 39 -8.75 6.20 -16.69
C GLU A 39 -7.52 5.84 -15.85
N ARG A 40 -7.13 4.56 -15.81
CA ARG A 40 -5.93 4.11 -15.11
C ARG A 40 -4.68 4.85 -15.59
N ASN A 41 -4.47 4.97 -16.90
CA ASN A 41 -3.30 5.66 -17.44
C ASN A 41 -3.30 7.16 -17.09
N HIS A 42 -4.48 7.79 -17.04
CA HIS A 42 -4.64 9.17 -16.61
C HIS A 42 -4.32 9.33 -15.11
N GLN A 43 -4.86 8.46 -14.26
CA GLN A 43 -4.59 8.47 -12.81
C GLN A 43 -3.12 8.22 -12.50
N VAL A 44 -2.47 7.28 -13.21
CA VAL A 44 -1.03 7.00 -13.05
C VAL A 44 -0.18 8.23 -13.36
N HIS A 45 -0.54 9.03 -14.38
CA HIS A 45 0.13 10.30 -14.64
C HIS A 45 -0.06 11.31 -13.50
N MET A 46 -1.22 11.30 -12.85
CA MET A 46 -1.52 12.18 -11.71
C MET A 46 -0.90 11.71 -10.39
N MET A 47 -0.48 10.45 -10.26
CA MET A 47 0.08 9.91 -9.00
C MET A 47 1.25 10.74 -8.47
N LYS A 48 2.12 11.26 -9.34
CA LYS A 48 3.22 12.15 -8.93
C LYS A 48 2.69 13.40 -8.21
N HIS A 49 1.61 13.98 -8.72
CA HIS A 49 0.96 15.14 -8.13
C HIS A 49 0.27 14.80 -6.81
N ILE A 50 -0.48 13.68 -6.75
CA ILE A 50 -1.16 13.20 -5.55
C ILE A 50 -0.14 12.92 -4.43
N ASN A 51 0.92 12.15 -4.72
CA ASN A 51 1.96 11.79 -3.76
C ASN A 51 2.73 13.02 -3.25
N SER A 52 3.01 14.00 -4.11
CA SER A 52 3.71 15.22 -3.68
C SER A 52 2.88 16.09 -2.73
N LYS A 53 1.56 16.09 -2.90
CA LYS A 53 0.60 16.79 -2.02
C LYS A 53 0.22 16.01 -0.77
N ALA A 54 0.51 14.71 -0.70
CA ALA A 54 0.22 13.90 0.47
C ALA A 54 1.02 14.38 1.70
N ALA A 55 0.38 14.30 2.88
CA ALA A 55 1.05 14.57 4.15
C ALA A 55 2.14 13.51 4.43
N SER A 56 1.86 12.26 4.08
CA SER A 56 2.79 11.14 4.14
C SER A 56 2.39 10.11 3.09
N VAL A 57 3.39 9.44 2.51
CA VAL A 57 3.15 8.29 1.63
C VAL A 57 3.54 7.03 2.38
N VAL A 58 2.60 6.09 2.53
CA VAL A 58 2.87 4.79 3.16
C VAL A 58 3.08 3.75 2.07
N VAL A 59 4.22 3.05 2.14
CA VAL A 59 4.51 1.93 1.23
C VAL A 59 4.45 0.65 2.03
N TRP A 60 3.63 -0.30 1.56
CA TRP A 60 3.40 -1.59 2.19
C TRP A 60 4.06 -2.70 1.36
N LEU A 61 5.20 -3.19 1.85
CA LEU A 61 5.99 -4.22 1.18
C LEU A 61 6.07 -5.49 2.04
N TRP A 62 6.10 -6.63 1.36
CA TRP A 62 6.46 -7.91 1.96
C TRP A 62 7.98 -8.01 2.04
N LEU A 63 8.54 -8.46 3.16
CA LEU A 63 10.00 -8.48 3.38
C LEU A 63 10.70 -9.65 2.67
N ASP A 64 9.92 -10.55 2.10
CA ASP A 64 10.29 -11.92 1.83
C ASP A 64 10.95 -12.12 0.45
N ASN A 65 11.16 -11.05 -0.32
CA ASN A 65 11.78 -11.16 -1.65
C ASN A 65 12.79 -10.03 -1.93
N ALA A 66 13.84 -10.36 -2.69
CA ALA A 66 14.91 -9.44 -3.06
C ALA A 66 14.40 -8.20 -3.83
N ALA A 67 13.29 -8.33 -4.57
CA ALA A 67 12.66 -7.23 -5.28
C ALA A 67 12.07 -6.17 -4.33
N SER A 68 11.52 -6.57 -3.19
CA SER A 68 10.98 -5.67 -2.17
C SER A 68 12.09 -4.89 -1.45
N GLN A 69 13.27 -5.51 -1.25
CA GLN A 69 14.44 -4.78 -0.72
C GLN A 69 14.96 -3.73 -1.71
N ALA A 70 15.08 -4.09 -3.00
CA ALA A 70 15.49 -3.14 -4.03
C ALA A 70 14.48 -2.00 -4.23
N ALA A 71 13.17 -2.32 -4.22
CA ALA A 71 12.10 -1.34 -4.29
C ALA A 71 12.13 -0.39 -3.10
N MET A 72 12.40 -0.89 -1.90
CA MET A 72 12.56 -0.07 -0.71
C MET A 72 13.73 0.91 -0.84
N ASP A 73 14.91 0.42 -1.24
CA ASP A 73 16.11 1.25 -1.37
C ASP A 73 15.94 2.34 -2.43
N LEU A 74 15.27 2.03 -3.55
CA LEU A 74 14.90 3.02 -4.55
C LEU A 74 13.90 4.06 -4.01
N THR A 75 12.87 3.62 -3.29
CA THR A 75 11.80 4.52 -2.84
C THR A 75 12.27 5.47 -1.74
N LEU A 76 13.12 4.99 -0.81
CA LEU A 76 13.75 5.82 0.23
C LEU A 76 14.64 6.92 -0.37
N ARG A 77 15.32 6.63 -1.48
CA ARG A 77 16.14 7.63 -2.19
C ARG A 77 15.32 8.72 -2.87
N CYS A 78 14.10 8.41 -3.31
CA CYS A 78 13.30 9.30 -4.14
C CYS A 78 12.22 10.11 -3.40
N HIS A 79 11.91 9.82 -2.13
CA HIS A 79 10.81 10.51 -1.42
C HIS A 79 11.11 10.81 0.05
N LYS A 80 11.23 12.11 0.38
CA LYS A 80 11.52 12.59 1.75
C LYS A 80 10.35 12.48 2.75
N LYS A 81 9.11 12.23 2.29
CA LYS A 81 7.89 12.12 3.12
C LYS A 81 7.38 10.67 3.26
N LEU A 82 8.25 9.71 2.97
CA LEU A 82 7.89 8.30 2.92
C LEU A 82 7.89 7.69 4.33
N VAL A 83 6.84 6.95 4.66
CA VAL A 83 6.80 6.07 5.83
C VAL A 83 6.72 4.65 5.30
N VAL A 84 7.86 3.96 5.26
CA VAL A 84 7.86 2.53 4.90
C VAL A 84 7.35 1.74 6.09
N ARG A 85 6.31 0.93 5.85
CA ARG A 85 5.77 0.00 6.84
C ARG A 85 6.02 -1.41 6.32
N HIS A 86 6.67 -2.20 7.16
CA HIS A 86 6.95 -3.61 6.87
C HIS A 86 5.96 -4.49 7.61
N LEU A 87 5.52 -5.57 6.95
CA LEU A 87 4.96 -6.72 7.63
C LEU A 87 5.91 -7.91 7.44
N CYS A 88 6.72 -8.19 8.46
CA CYS A 88 7.32 -9.50 8.67
C CYS A 88 6.74 -10.07 9.96
N THR A 89 5.47 -10.47 9.90
CA THR A 89 4.88 -11.32 10.93
C THR A 89 4.03 -12.35 10.20
N MET A 90 4.62 -13.51 9.94
CA MET A 90 3.97 -14.81 9.69
C MET A 90 2.55 -14.75 9.08
N ILE A 91 2.46 -14.66 7.75
CA ILE A 91 1.36 -15.30 6.99
C ILE A 91 1.98 -16.35 6.07
N ARG A 92 2.84 -17.18 6.64
CA ARG A 92 3.27 -18.45 6.04
C ARG A 92 3.46 -19.48 7.15
N LYS A 93 2.37 -19.79 7.87
CA LYS A 93 2.20 -21.08 8.57
C LYS A 93 0.79 -21.42 9.12
N ASP A 94 -0.30 -20.75 8.70
CA ASP A 94 -1.67 -21.19 9.03
C ASP A 94 -2.54 -21.52 7.81
N TYR A 95 -1.92 -22.02 6.74
CA TYR A 95 -2.57 -23.07 5.93
C TYR A 95 -1.99 -24.41 6.37
N GLY A 96 -2.13 -24.69 7.67
CA GLY A 96 -2.10 -26.05 8.18
C GLY A 96 -3.38 -26.71 7.70
N LEU A 97 -3.22 -27.76 6.90
CA LEU A 97 -4.24 -28.77 6.64
C LEU A 97 -5.09 -29.03 7.89
N LEU A 98 -6.39 -28.78 7.78
CA LEU A 98 -7.39 -29.58 8.47
C LEU A 98 -8.51 -29.84 7.47
N PHE A 99 -8.94 -31.09 7.46
CA PHE A 99 -10.05 -31.69 6.73
C PHE A 99 -11.31 -30.82 6.72
#